data_AF-A0A945QD92-F1
#
_entry.id   AF-A0A945QD92-F1
#
_cell.length_a   1.000
_cell.length_b   1.000
_cell.length_c   1.000
_cell.angle_alpha   90.00
_cell.angle_beta   90.00
_cell.angle_gamma   90.00
#
_symmetry.space_group_name_H-M   'P 1'
#
loop_
_entity.id
_entity.type
_entity.pdbx_description
1 polymer ?
#
loop_
_entity_poly.entity_id
_entity_poly.type
_entity_poly.pdbx_seq_one_letter_code
_entity_poly.pdbx_strand_id
1 'polypeptide(L)'
;TTPCWLRGSDDITATCKRLLGISFGETTPDGEFTLGEVECLGACVNAPMIKINDDYYEDLDPASLEAVINQIKRGEKPRFGSQTSRKGAAPANGLTSLTSEHFKPTMLPAIKLLKRKQKKT
;
A
#
# COMPACT_ATOMS: atom_id res chain seq x y z
N THR A 1 -6.76 -7.73 -12.32
CA THR A 1 -7.84 -6.99 -13.03
C THR A 1 -7.31 -5.83 -13.85
N THR A 2 -8.16 -5.23 -14.69
CA THR A 2 -7.81 -4.22 -15.70
C THR A 2 -6.88 -3.10 -15.23
N PRO A 3 -7.05 -2.44 -14.06
CA PRO A 3 -6.13 -1.38 -13.65
C PRO A 3 -4.69 -1.86 -13.44
N CYS A 4 -4.50 -3.03 -12.81
CA CYS A 4 -3.19 -3.65 -12.65
C CYS A 4 -2.64 -4.17 -13.98
N TRP A 5 -3.50 -4.74 -14.82
CA TRP A 5 -3.12 -5.22 -16.14
C TRP A 5 -2.59 -4.09 -17.04
N LEU A 6 -3.30 -2.96 -17.10
CA LEU A 6 -2.85 -1.75 -17.82
C LEU A 6 -1.54 -1.17 -17.28
N ARG A 7 -1.14 -1.54 -16.06
CA ARG A 7 0.09 -1.13 -15.40
C ARG A 7 1.17 -2.21 -15.40
N GLY A 8 0.98 -3.30 -16.13
CA GLY A 8 2.00 -4.33 -16.32
C GLY A 8 1.98 -5.45 -15.27
N SER A 9 0.82 -5.81 -14.71
CA SER A 9 0.75 -6.94 -13.77
C SER A 9 1.19 -8.28 -14.38
N ASP A 10 1.14 -8.43 -15.71
CA ASP A 10 1.61 -9.64 -16.38
C ASP A 10 3.13 -9.85 -16.16
N ASP A 11 3.91 -8.77 -16.14
CA ASP A 11 5.35 -8.82 -15.85
C ASP A 11 5.62 -9.21 -14.39
N ILE A 12 4.77 -8.73 -13.47
CA ILE A 12 4.80 -9.10 -12.05
C ILE A 12 4.48 -10.58 -11.88
N THR A 13 3.44 -11.08 -12.55
CA THR A 13 3.07 -12.50 -12.56
C THR A 13 4.20 -13.37 -13.14
N ALA A 14 4.77 -12.98 -14.28
CA ALA A 14 5.88 -13.72 -14.90
C ALA A 14 7.10 -13.77 -13.96
N THR A 15 7.38 -12.66 -13.27
CA THR A 15 8.45 -12.58 -12.27
C THR A 15 8.19 -13.50 -11.08
N CYS A 16 6.97 -13.52 -10.53
CA CYS A 16 6.60 -14.46 -9.45
C CYS A 16 6.80 -15.92 -9.88
N LYS A 17 6.28 -16.29 -11.05
CA LYS A 17 6.41 -17.66 -11.58
C LYS A 17 7.88 -18.06 -11.75
N ARG A 18 8.70 -17.16 -12.30
CA ARG A 18 10.15 -17.37 -12.47
C ARG A 18 10.88 -17.54 -11.13
N LEU A 19 10.58 -16.69 -10.14
CA LEU A 19 11.29 -16.67 -8.86
C LEU A 19 10.91 -17.83 -7.93
N LEU A 20 9.67 -18.28 -8.02
CA LEU A 20 9.13 -19.35 -7.17
C LEU A 20 9.15 -20.71 -7.85
N GLY A 21 9.26 -20.76 -9.19
CA GLY A 21 9.26 -22.01 -9.95
C GLY A 21 7.92 -22.73 -9.96
N ILE A 22 6.82 -22.00 -9.74
CA ILE A 22 5.45 -22.54 -9.64
C ILE A 22 4.47 -21.71 -10.48
N SER A 23 3.34 -22.32 -10.81
CA SER A 23 2.19 -21.71 -11.49
C SER A 23 1.08 -21.32 -10.50
N PHE A 24 0.00 -20.74 -11.02
CA PHE A 24 -1.16 -20.41 -10.19
C PHE A 24 -1.81 -21.67 -9.61
N GLY A 25 -2.18 -21.60 -8.34
CA GLY A 25 -2.78 -22.71 -7.59
C GLY A 25 -1.77 -23.72 -7.03
N GLU A 26 -0.49 -23.54 -7.31
CA GLU A 26 0.58 -24.42 -6.82
C GLU A 26 1.27 -23.83 -5.59
N THR A 27 1.89 -24.71 -4.82
CA THR A 27 2.70 -24.38 -3.63
C THR A 27 4.14 -24.84 -3.87
N THR A 28 5.13 -24.07 -3.41
CA THR A 28 6.54 -24.43 -3.50
C THR A 28 6.85 -25.72 -2.72
N PRO A 29 7.88 -26.50 -3.09
CA PRO A 29 8.20 -27.78 -2.42
C PRO A 29 8.54 -27.65 -0.93
N ASP A 30 9.02 -26.49 -0.49
CA ASP A 30 9.29 -26.16 0.90
C ASP A 30 8.01 -25.77 1.69
N GLY A 31 6.87 -25.60 1.01
CA GLY A 31 5.59 -25.25 1.62
C GLY A 31 5.43 -23.76 1.95
N GLU A 32 6.41 -22.91 1.62
CA GLU A 32 6.47 -21.51 2.08
C GLU A 32 5.65 -20.54 1.22
N PHE A 33 5.50 -20.81 -0.08
CA PHE A 33 4.81 -19.92 -1.01
C PHE A 33 3.72 -20.65 -1.79
N THR A 34 2.52 -20.06 -1.81
CA THR A 34 1.45 -20.46 -2.73
C THR A 34 1.13 -19.28 -3.64
N LEU A 35 1.11 -19.50 -4.95
CA LEU A 35 0.85 -18.45 -5.93
C LEU A 35 -0.63 -18.45 -6.33
N GLY A 36 -1.35 -17.38 -5.98
CA GLY A 36 -2.74 -17.18 -6.35
C GLY A 36 -2.91 -16.01 -7.32
N GLU A 37 -3.83 -16.15 -8.28
CA GLU A 37 -4.38 -15.03 -9.02
C GLU A 37 -5.71 -14.62 -8.36
N VAL A 38 -5.91 -13.33 -8.18
CA VAL A 38 -7.11 -12.79 -7.54
C VAL A 38 -7.63 -11.60 -8.32
N GLU A 39 -8.90 -11.30 -8.08
CA GLU A 39 -9.57 -10.13 -8.63
C GLU A 39 -9.07 -8.83 -7.96
N CYS A 40 -9.83 -7.75 -8.10
CA CYS A 40 -9.47 -6.45 -7.55
C CYS A 40 -9.28 -6.50 -6.03
N LEU A 41 -8.11 -6.04 -5.56
CA LEU A 41 -7.78 -5.89 -4.14
C LEU A 41 -7.93 -4.45 -3.61
N GLY A 42 -8.47 -3.52 -4.42
CA GLY A 42 -8.77 -2.16 -3.95
C GLY A 42 -7.57 -1.20 -3.86
N ALA A 43 -6.40 -1.57 -4.34
CA ALA A 43 -5.18 -0.72 -4.36
C ALA A 43 -4.88 -0.17 -5.77
N CYS A 44 -5.92 0.18 -6.54
CA CYS A 44 -5.80 0.50 -7.97
C CYS A 44 -4.88 1.69 -8.27
N VAL A 45 -4.87 2.71 -7.41
CA VAL A 45 -3.99 3.88 -7.59
C VAL A 45 -2.53 3.54 -7.34
N ASN A 46 -2.25 2.40 -6.69
CA ASN A 46 -0.93 1.83 -6.41
C ASN A 46 -0.61 0.59 -7.26
N ALA A 47 -1.26 0.46 -8.42
CA ALA A 47 -0.99 -0.61 -9.36
C ALA A 47 0.40 -0.46 -10.03
N PRO A 48 1.09 -1.58 -10.34
CA PRO A 48 0.70 -2.95 -10.03
C PRO A 48 1.09 -3.35 -8.60
N MET A 49 0.38 -4.32 -8.04
CA MET A 49 0.51 -4.71 -6.63
C MET A 49 0.29 -6.21 -6.43
N ILE A 50 0.79 -6.75 -5.31
CA ILE A 50 0.49 -8.07 -4.80
C ILE A 50 0.08 -8.00 -3.32
N LYS A 51 -0.59 -9.04 -2.83
CA LYS A 51 -0.85 -9.25 -1.41
C LYS A 51 -0.14 -10.52 -0.97
N ILE A 52 0.66 -10.42 0.08
CA ILE A 52 1.29 -11.58 0.74
C ILE A 52 0.76 -11.60 2.16
N ASN A 53 0.02 -12.66 2.51
CA ASN A 53 -0.74 -12.72 3.76
C ASN A 53 -1.61 -11.48 3.94
N ASP A 54 -1.42 -10.69 4.99
CA ASP A 54 -2.21 -9.49 5.27
C ASP A 54 -1.63 -8.20 4.67
N ASP A 55 -0.40 -8.25 4.18
CA ASP A 55 0.35 -7.07 3.77
C ASP A 55 0.27 -6.84 2.25
N TYR A 56 0.08 -5.57 1.89
CA TYR A 56 0.01 -5.11 0.50
C TYR A 56 1.39 -4.64 0.07
N TYR A 57 1.86 -5.08 -1.09
CA TYR A 57 3.11 -4.62 -1.70
C TYR A 57 2.75 -4.00 -3.04
N GLU A 58 2.92 -2.69 -3.13
CA GLU A 58 2.30 -1.88 -4.17
C GLU A 58 3.34 -1.10 -4.97
N ASP A 59 2.94 -0.53 -6.11
CA ASP A 59 3.83 0.18 -7.03
C ASP A 59 5.05 -0.65 -7.45
N LEU A 60 4.79 -1.91 -7.77
CA LEU A 60 5.82 -2.89 -8.07
C LEU A 60 6.35 -2.77 -9.50
N ASP A 61 7.61 -3.11 -9.64
CA ASP A 61 8.26 -3.53 -10.88
C ASP A 61 8.92 -4.90 -10.65
N PRO A 62 9.46 -5.56 -11.69
CA PRO A 62 10.11 -6.87 -11.52
C PRO A 62 11.26 -6.86 -10.49
N ALA A 63 12.04 -5.77 -10.40
CA ALA A 63 13.21 -5.69 -9.53
C ALA A 63 12.80 -5.54 -8.05
N SER A 64 11.86 -4.66 -7.76
CA SER A 64 11.31 -4.45 -6.41
C SER A 64 10.55 -5.69 -5.93
N LEU A 65 9.80 -6.38 -6.81
CA LEU A 65 9.18 -7.66 -6.48
C LEU A 65 10.24 -8.70 -6.10
N GLU A 66 11.30 -8.84 -6.89
CA GLU A 66 12.39 -9.77 -6.60
C GLU A 66 13.04 -9.45 -5.25
N ALA A 67 13.26 -8.18 -4.95
CA ALA A 67 13.77 -7.75 -3.65
C ALA A 67 12.82 -8.11 -2.48
N VAL A 68 11.50 -7.94 -2.66
CA VAL A 68 10.49 -8.31 -1.66
C VAL A 68 10.49 -9.82 -1.41
N ILE A 69 10.41 -10.64 -2.47
CA ILE A 69 10.40 -12.11 -2.35
C ILE A 69 11.71 -12.61 -1.72
N ASN A 70 12.86 -12.08 -2.12
CA ASN A 70 14.14 -12.49 -1.56
C ASN A 70 14.30 -12.11 -0.08
N GLN A 71 13.74 -10.98 0.37
CA GLN A 71 13.66 -10.64 1.80
C GLN A 71 12.83 -11.67 2.57
N ILE A 72 11.65 -12.04 2.06
CA ILE A 72 10.78 -13.03 2.70
C ILE A 72 11.46 -14.40 2.76
N LYS A 73 12.14 -14.83 1.69
CA LYS A 73 12.92 -16.08 1.67
C LYS A 73 14.06 -16.11 2.71
N ARG A 74 14.54 -14.95 3.16
CA ARG A 74 15.53 -14.84 4.26
C ARG A 74 14.88 -14.75 5.65
N GLY A 75 13.55 -14.84 5.75
CA GLY A 75 12.81 -14.66 6.99
C GLY A 75 12.68 -13.21 7.44
N GLU A 76 12.98 -12.25 6.55
CA GLU A 76 12.82 -10.82 6.82
C GLU A 76 11.39 -10.37 6.52
N LYS A 77 10.96 -9.25 7.13
CA LYS A 77 9.68 -8.61 6.80
C LYS A 77 9.94 -7.37 5.92
N PRO A 78 9.72 -7.45 4.59
CA PRO A 78 9.88 -6.29 3.72
C PRO A 78 8.86 -5.21 4.05
N ARG A 79 9.21 -3.96 3.73
CA ARG A 79 8.32 -2.80 3.91
C ARG A 79 7.06 -2.97 3.06
N PHE A 80 5.89 -2.99 3.69
CA PHE A 80 4.60 -3.01 3.00
C PHE A 80 4.20 -1.59 2.50
N GLY A 81 3.19 -1.56 1.64
CA GLY A 81 2.71 -0.40 0.88
C GLY A 81 3.46 -0.19 -0.44
N SER A 82 3.33 1.02 -1.00
CA SER A 82 4.10 1.49 -2.16
C SER A 82 5.61 1.25 -2.00
N GLN A 83 6.23 0.52 -2.93
CA GLN A 83 7.67 0.31 -3.01
C GLN A 83 8.45 1.52 -3.54
N THR A 84 7.74 2.54 -4.06
CA THR A 84 8.32 3.83 -4.45
C THR A 84 8.43 4.79 -3.26
N SER A 85 8.91 6.02 -3.52
CA SER A 85 9.08 7.08 -2.52
C SER A 85 7.79 7.73 -2.06
N ARG A 86 6.64 7.46 -2.69
CA ARG A 86 5.37 8.11 -2.32
C ARG A 86 4.73 7.49 -1.08
N LYS A 87 3.98 8.31 -0.35
CA LYS A 87 3.28 7.90 0.87
C LYS A 87 1.83 7.49 0.56
N GLY A 88 1.49 6.23 0.83
CA GLY A 88 0.16 5.70 0.56
C GLY A 88 -0.27 5.95 -0.89
N ALA A 89 -1.44 6.57 -1.08
CA ALA A 89 -1.99 6.92 -2.38
C ALA A 89 -1.61 8.33 -2.89
N ALA A 90 -0.61 8.99 -2.29
CA ALA A 90 -0.20 10.33 -2.72
C ALA A 90 0.31 10.35 -4.17
N PRO A 91 0.24 11.50 -4.87
CA PRO A 91 0.85 11.64 -6.19
C PRO A 91 2.37 11.43 -6.10
N ALA A 92 2.95 10.76 -7.10
CA ALA A 92 4.38 10.44 -7.12
C ALA A 92 5.28 11.69 -7.16
N ASN A 93 4.80 12.78 -7.73
CA ASN A 93 5.56 14.02 -7.93
C ASN A 93 5.33 15.06 -6.81
N GLY A 94 4.89 14.60 -5.63
CA GLY A 94 4.60 15.46 -4.48
C GLY A 94 3.12 15.79 -4.31
N LEU A 95 2.80 16.38 -3.16
CA LEU A 95 1.43 16.68 -2.76
C LEU A 95 0.83 17.79 -3.63
N THR A 96 -0.24 17.48 -4.36
CA THR A 96 -1.05 18.46 -5.11
C THR A 96 -2.25 18.97 -4.31
N SER A 97 -2.57 18.28 -3.21
CA SER A 97 -3.62 18.59 -2.25
C SER A 97 -3.15 18.18 -0.84
N LEU A 98 -3.92 18.53 0.19
CA LEU A 98 -3.55 18.29 1.60
C LEU A 98 -2.17 18.89 1.96
N THR A 99 -1.85 20.06 1.39
CA THR A 99 -0.58 20.77 1.60
C THR A 99 -0.59 21.70 2.82
N SER A 100 -1.78 22.06 3.30
CA SER A 100 -1.95 22.88 4.51
C SER A 100 -1.92 22.01 5.77
N GLU A 101 -1.45 22.61 6.87
CA GLU A 101 -1.56 22.01 8.19
C GLU A 101 -3.00 21.57 8.52
N HIS A 102 -3.12 20.46 9.24
CA HIS A 102 -4.40 19.94 9.68
C HIS A 102 -5.07 20.96 10.59
N PHE A 103 -6.25 21.44 10.21
CA PHE A 103 -7.11 22.22 11.10
C PHE A 103 -7.52 21.32 12.28
N LYS A 104 -6.79 21.41 13.38
CA LYS A 104 -7.31 20.97 14.67
C LYS A 104 -8.43 21.94 15.00
N PRO A 105 -9.70 21.52 15.08
CA PRO A 105 -10.72 22.37 15.67
C PRO A 105 -10.25 22.60 17.09
N THR A 106 -9.62 23.75 17.35
CA THR A 106 -9.50 24.23 18.72
C THR A 106 -10.93 24.22 19.21
N MET A 107 -11.23 23.42 20.23
CA MET A 107 -12.38 23.70 21.08
C MET A 107 -12.15 25.11 21.59
N LEU A 108 -12.64 26.11 20.84
CA LEU A 108 -12.69 27.47 21.32
C LEU A 108 -13.46 27.38 22.63
N PRO A 109 -12.92 27.93 23.71
CA PRO A 109 -13.49 27.70 25.02
C PRO A 109 -14.87 28.36 25.03
N ALA A 110 -15.94 27.56 24.93
CA ALA A 110 -17.31 27.97 25.21
C ALA A 110 -17.43 28.70 26.58
N ILE A 111 -16.42 28.52 27.44
CA ILE A 111 -16.21 29.18 28.72
C ILE A 111 -16.02 30.71 28.59
N LYS A 112 -15.45 31.25 27.51
CA LYS A 112 -15.27 32.73 27.37
C LYS A 112 -16.59 33.46 27.06
N LEU A 113 -17.60 32.79 26.52
CA LEU A 113 -18.91 33.39 26.23
C LEU A 113 -19.80 33.43 27.49
N LEU A 114 -19.69 32.44 28.38
CA LEU A 114 -20.46 32.38 29.63
C LEU A 114 -19.99 33.41 30.68
N LYS A 115 -18.69 33.70 30.77
CA LYS A 115 -18.15 34.70 31.72
C LYS A 115 -18.50 36.16 31.37
N ARG A 116 -19.00 36.43 30.15
CA ARG A 116 -19.56 37.75 29.78
C ARG A 116 -21.01 37.93 30.22
N LYS A 117 -21.77 36.85 30.44
CA LYS A 117 -23.16 36.94 30.94
C LYS A 117 -23.25 37.06 32.45
N GLN A 118 -22.28 36.52 33.21
CA GLN A 118 -22.28 36.60 34.68
C GLN A 118 -21.71 37.91 35.27
N LYS A 119 -21.14 38.80 34.45
CA LYS A 119 -20.60 40.10 34.90
C LYS A 119 -21.54 41.28 34.62
N LYS A 120 -22.78 40.99 34.18
CA LYS A 120 -23.83 41.97 33.82
C LYS A 120 -25.08 41.87 34.72
N THR A 121 -24.97 41.17 35.84
CA THR A 121 -25.96 41.14 36.94
C THR A 121 -25.30 41.63 38.21
#